data_AF-A0A354MBI6-F1
#
_entry.id   AF-A0A354MBI6-F1
#
_cell.length_a   1.000
_cell.length_b   1.000
_cell.length_c   1.000
_cell.angle_alpha   90.00
_cell.angle_beta   90.00
_cell.angle_gamma   90.00
#
_symmetry.space_group_name_H-M   'P 1'
#
loop_
_entity.id
_entity.type
_entity.pdbx_description
1 polymer ?
#
loop_
_entity_poly.entity_id
_entity_poly.type
_entity_poly.pdbx_seq_one_letter_code
_entity_poly.pdbx_strand_id
1 'polypeptide(L)'
;MVGSLVHQLTEGVCPEELEKAGLGAYYTDHGVDVYPQSAAGNPWTASYIAAKGDPIANLQEDLAAEQKARATYEKLIDLSKDDPAVVDVLRFLRQREIVHFQRFGEALRGVQDKLAEKKFYMASCNKQMCNSNDNCN
;
A
#
# COMPACT_ATOMS: atom_id res chain seq x y z
N MET A 1 8.10 5.73 -11.13
CA MET A 1 7.79 4.65 -12.11
C MET A 1 6.43 4.86 -12.72
N VAL A 2 5.31 4.64 -12.00
CA VAL A 2 3.96 4.78 -12.60
C VAL A 2 3.70 6.18 -13.18
N GLY A 3 4.00 7.25 -12.43
CA GLY A 3 3.85 8.62 -12.97
C GLY A 3 4.70 8.88 -14.22
N SER A 4 5.92 8.34 -14.27
CA SER A 4 6.79 8.45 -15.45
C SER A 4 6.23 7.69 -16.66
N LEU A 5 5.64 6.50 -16.43
CA LEU A 5 4.95 5.72 -17.46
C LEU A 5 3.77 6.50 -18.04
N VAL A 6 2.93 7.08 -17.17
CA VAL A 6 1.80 7.93 -17.59
C VAL A 6 2.30 9.11 -18.42
N HIS A 7 3.29 9.84 -17.91
CA HIS A 7 3.86 11.00 -18.62
C HIS A 7 4.37 10.63 -20.02
N GLN A 8 5.15 9.55 -20.14
CA GLN A 8 5.69 9.06 -21.42
C GLN A 8 4.59 8.66 -22.41
N LEU A 9 3.49 8.07 -21.93
CA LEU A 9 2.36 7.69 -22.78
C LEU A 9 1.56 8.91 -23.28
N THR A 10 1.62 10.04 -22.56
CA THR A 10 0.90 11.28 -22.89
C THR A 10 1.79 12.36 -23.50
N GLU A 11 3.10 12.12 -23.61
CA GLU A 11 4.07 13.11 -24.08
C GLU A 11 3.79 13.47 -25.55
N GLY A 12 3.58 14.77 -25.82
CA GLY A 12 3.37 15.28 -27.18
C GLY A 12 2.02 14.92 -27.81
N VAL A 13 1.12 14.25 -27.10
CA VAL A 13 -0.22 13.92 -27.59
C VAL A 13 -1.06 15.19 -27.69
N CYS A 14 -1.71 15.42 -28.83
CA CYS A 14 -2.56 16.60 -29.01
C CYS A 14 -3.92 16.42 -28.31
N PRO A 15 -4.58 17.52 -27.89
CA PRO A 15 -5.84 17.46 -27.15
C PRO A 15 -6.94 16.67 -27.85
N GLU A 16 -7.00 16.72 -29.20
CA GLU A 16 -7.99 16.01 -30.00
C GLU A 16 -7.86 14.48 -29.90
N GLU A 17 -6.62 13.97 -29.80
CA GLU A 17 -6.39 12.53 -29.63
C GLU A 17 -6.71 12.08 -28.20
N LEU A 18 -6.42 12.92 -27.19
CA LEU A 18 -6.83 12.65 -25.81
C LEU A 18 -8.36 12.59 -25.68
N GLU A 19 -9.09 13.50 -26.33
CA GLU A 19 -10.54 13.49 -26.35
C GLU A 19 -11.09 12.21 -27.00
N LYS A 20 -10.55 11.80 -28.16
CA LYS A 20 -10.93 10.53 -28.82
C LYS A 20 -10.64 9.30 -27.96
N ALA A 21 -9.57 9.34 -27.16
CA ALA A 21 -9.22 8.30 -26.21
C ALA A 21 -10.09 8.31 -24.92
N GLY A 22 -11.04 9.23 -24.79
CA GLY A 22 -11.91 9.36 -23.62
C GLY A 22 -11.26 10.10 -22.44
N LEU A 23 -10.12 10.76 -22.66
CA LEU A 23 -9.36 11.52 -21.65
C LEU A 23 -9.66 13.03 -21.70
N GLY A 24 -10.67 13.48 -22.45
CA GLY A 24 -11.00 14.91 -22.58
C GLY A 24 -11.32 15.59 -21.24
N ALA A 25 -12.01 14.89 -20.33
CA ALA A 25 -12.27 15.40 -18.98
C ALA A 25 -10.97 15.53 -18.17
N TYR A 26 -10.10 14.50 -18.19
CA TYR A 26 -8.80 14.55 -17.54
C TYR A 26 -7.95 15.71 -18.08
N TYR A 27 -7.92 15.90 -19.39
CA TYR A 27 -7.17 16.98 -20.04
C TYR A 27 -7.71 18.36 -19.64
N THR A 28 -9.03 18.51 -19.51
CA THR A 28 -9.65 19.78 -19.08
C THR A 28 -9.18 20.16 -17.67
N ASP A 29 -9.13 19.20 -16.75
CA ASP A 29 -8.80 19.46 -15.35
C ASP A 29 -7.29 19.53 -15.09
N HIS A 30 -6.48 18.79 -15.84
CA HIS A 30 -5.07 18.54 -15.52
C HIS A 30 -4.10 18.67 -16.70
N GLY A 31 -4.59 18.95 -17.90
CA GLY A 31 -3.78 18.92 -19.12
C GLY A 31 -3.16 17.54 -19.33
N VAL A 32 -1.83 17.50 -19.50
CA VAL A 32 -1.03 16.27 -19.60
C VAL A 32 -0.18 16.01 -18.36
N ASP A 33 -0.39 16.78 -17.29
CA ASP A 33 0.31 16.59 -16.03
C ASP A 33 -0.17 15.33 -15.32
N VAL A 34 0.70 14.73 -14.52
CA VAL A 34 0.39 13.54 -13.73
C VAL A 34 -0.35 13.97 -12.47
N TYR A 35 -1.67 13.72 -12.44
CA TYR A 35 -2.51 13.96 -11.28
C TYR A 35 -2.85 12.63 -10.57
N PRO A 36 -2.62 12.51 -9.25
CA PRO A 36 -2.94 11.29 -8.51
C PRO A 36 -4.45 11.06 -8.42
N GLN A 37 -4.99 10.26 -9.32
CA GLN A 37 -6.36 9.78 -9.29
C GLN A 37 -6.50 8.34 -9.79
N SER A 38 -7.60 7.70 -9.43
CA SER A 38 -7.97 6.40 -9.99
C SER A 38 -8.38 6.51 -11.47
N ALA A 39 -8.43 5.38 -12.17
CA ALA A 39 -8.92 5.31 -13.56
C ALA A 39 -10.37 5.81 -13.75
N ALA A 40 -11.16 5.84 -12.67
CA ALA A 40 -12.54 6.35 -12.68
C ALA A 40 -12.65 7.85 -12.33
N GLY A 41 -11.53 8.55 -12.16
CA GLY A 41 -11.52 9.99 -11.87
C GLY A 41 -11.60 10.35 -10.39
N ASN A 42 -11.56 9.38 -9.46
CA ASN A 42 -11.56 9.69 -8.03
C ASN A 42 -10.15 10.17 -7.60
N PRO A 43 -10.00 11.39 -7.06
CA PRO A 43 -8.72 11.87 -6.55
C PRO A 43 -8.21 10.99 -5.42
N TRP A 44 -6.88 10.84 -5.35
CA TRP A 44 -6.26 10.22 -4.20
C TRP A 44 -6.54 11.04 -2.94
N THR A 45 -6.88 10.37 -1.84
CA THR A 45 -7.06 11.02 -0.54
C THR A 45 -6.44 10.20 0.58
N ALA A 46 -6.20 10.85 1.72
CA ALA A 46 -5.69 10.19 2.91
C ALA A 46 -6.63 9.10 3.47
N SER A 47 -7.90 9.01 3.03
CA SER A 47 -8.82 7.96 3.48
C SER A 47 -8.41 6.56 3.02
N TYR A 48 -7.49 6.45 2.05
CA TYR A 48 -6.95 5.17 1.60
C TYR A 48 -5.80 4.64 2.46
N ILE A 49 -5.35 5.42 3.45
CA ILE A 49 -4.31 5.00 4.39
C ILE A 49 -4.98 4.39 5.62
N ALA A 50 -4.69 3.12 5.91
CA ALA A 50 -5.09 2.49 7.16
C ALA A 50 -3.92 2.55 8.17
N ALA A 51 -4.17 3.10 9.34
CA ALA A 51 -3.20 3.11 10.43
C ALA A 51 -3.93 3.02 11.77
N LYS A 52 -3.79 1.89 12.46
CA LYS A 52 -4.57 1.59 13.67
C LYS A 52 -3.76 1.62 14.98
N GLY A 53 -2.43 1.66 14.87
CA GLY A 53 -1.52 1.53 16.01
C GLY A 53 -1.40 0.11 16.56
N ASP A 54 -2.11 -0.85 15.96
CA ASP A 54 -1.98 -2.28 16.21
C ASP A 54 -1.12 -2.89 15.10
N PRO A 55 0.05 -3.47 15.42
CA PRO A 55 0.98 -3.96 14.40
C PRO A 55 0.45 -5.19 13.64
N ILE A 56 -0.39 -6.03 14.26
CA ILE A 56 -1.01 -7.17 13.56
C ILE A 56 -2.04 -6.66 12.56
N ALA A 57 -2.91 -5.73 12.99
CA ALA A 57 -3.94 -5.17 12.11
C ALA A 57 -3.33 -4.40 10.94
N ASN A 58 -2.28 -3.61 11.19
CA ASN A 58 -1.57 -2.87 10.15
C ASN A 58 -0.92 -3.82 9.13
N LEU A 59 -0.19 -4.86 9.57
CA LEU A 59 0.45 -5.81 8.66
C LEU A 59 -0.55 -6.66 7.87
N GLN A 60 -1.73 -6.94 8.43
CA GLN A 60 -2.82 -7.58 7.69
C GLN A 60 -3.38 -6.68 6.59
N GLU A 61 -3.47 -5.38 6.85
CA GLU A 61 -3.89 -4.40 5.86
C GLU A 61 -2.85 -4.27 4.74
N ASP A 62 -1.56 -4.17 5.08
CA ASP A 62 -0.45 -4.16 4.12
C ASP A 62 -0.51 -5.40 3.19
N LEU A 63 -0.68 -6.60 3.76
CA LEU A 63 -0.86 -7.84 2.99
C LEU A 63 -2.04 -7.77 2.01
N ALA A 64 -3.17 -7.23 2.45
CA ALA A 64 -4.35 -7.08 1.61
C ALA A 64 -4.14 -6.03 0.51
N ALA A 65 -3.47 -4.92 0.83
CA ALA A 65 -3.11 -3.87 -0.12
C ALA A 65 -2.22 -4.42 -1.24
N GLU A 66 -1.17 -5.17 -0.91
CA GLU A 66 -0.26 -5.76 -1.89
C GLU A 66 -0.95 -6.77 -2.82
N GLN A 67 -1.90 -7.57 -2.31
CA GLN A 67 -2.68 -8.48 -3.16
C GLN A 67 -3.61 -7.74 -4.12
N LYS A 68 -4.24 -6.64 -3.67
CA LYS A 68 -5.08 -5.80 -4.53
C LYS A 68 -4.24 -5.10 -5.60
N ALA A 69 -3.06 -4.59 -5.24
CA ALA A 69 -2.12 -3.99 -6.17
C ALA A 69 -1.65 -5.00 -7.24
N ARG A 70 -1.19 -6.19 -6.82
CA ARG A 70 -0.83 -7.30 -7.74
C ARG A 70 -1.96 -7.62 -8.72
N ALA A 71 -3.19 -7.80 -8.22
CA ALA A 71 -4.34 -8.10 -9.06
C ALA A 71 -4.67 -6.96 -10.03
N THR A 72 -4.48 -5.71 -9.61
CA THR A 72 -4.66 -4.53 -10.48
C THR A 72 -3.65 -4.53 -11.62
N TYR A 73 -2.37 -4.78 -11.34
CA TYR A 73 -1.35 -4.87 -12.38
C TYR A 73 -1.61 -6.01 -13.36
N GLU A 74 -2.17 -7.14 -12.92
CA GLU A 74 -2.58 -8.22 -13.84
C GLU A 74 -3.63 -7.73 -14.84
N LYS A 75 -4.62 -6.94 -14.39
CA LYS A 75 -5.61 -6.35 -15.30
C LYS A 75 -5.02 -5.32 -16.24
N LEU A 76 -4.07 -4.51 -15.77
CA LEU A 76 -3.37 -3.55 -16.63
C LEU A 76 -2.50 -4.27 -17.68
N ILE A 77 -1.83 -5.36 -17.32
CA ILE A 77 -1.07 -6.19 -18.28
C ILE A 77 -2.01 -6.77 -19.36
N ASP A 78 -3.19 -7.25 -18.98
CA ASP A 78 -4.18 -7.75 -19.94
C ASP A 78 -4.63 -6.66 -20.94
N LEU A 79 -4.82 -5.42 -20.45
CA LEU A 79 -5.26 -4.27 -21.24
C LEU A 79 -4.17 -3.71 -22.15
N SER A 80 -2.89 -3.85 -21.77
CA SER A 80 -1.74 -3.28 -22.50
C SER A 80 -0.93 -4.33 -23.26
N LYS A 81 -1.52 -5.51 -23.53
CA LYS A 81 -0.83 -6.68 -24.12
C LYS A 81 -0.10 -6.44 -25.45
N ASP A 82 -0.48 -5.38 -26.16
CA ASP A 82 0.05 -4.94 -27.44
C ASP A 82 1.23 -3.96 -27.32
N ASP A 83 1.54 -3.46 -26.11
CA ASP A 83 2.71 -2.64 -25.82
C ASP A 83 3.69 -3.37 -24.88
N PRO A 84 4.74 -4.02 -25.43
CA PRO A 84 5.73 -4.75 -24.64
C PRO A 84 6.47 -3.86 -23.62
N ALA A 85 6.71 -2.59 -23.93
CA ALA A 85 7.46 -1.69 -23.05
C ALA A 85 6.64 -1.34 -21.80
N VAL A 86 5.34 -1.08 -21.97
CA VAL A 86 4.39 -0.88 -20.85
C VAL A 86 4.29 -2.16 -20.02
N VAL A 87 4.11 -3.32 -20.69
CA VAL A 87 3.95 -4.61 -20.01
C VAL A 87 5.17 -4.97 -19.16
N ASP A 88 6.39 -4.70 -19.62
CA ASP A 88 7.60 -5.02 -18.86
C ASP A 88 7.71 -4.18 -17.57
N VAL A 89 7.33 -2.90 -17.62
CA VAL A 89 7.24 -2.07 -16.40
C VAL A 89 6.19 -2.63 -15.44
N LEU A 90 5.01 -3.00 -15.94
CA LEU A 90 3.93 -3.55 -15.11
C LEU A 90 4.30 -4.92 -14.52
N ARG A 91 5.01 -5.78 -15.26
CA ARG A 91 5.53 -7.07 -14.75
C ARG A 91 6.52 -6.87 -13.61
N PHE A 92 7.42 -5.89 -13.74
CA PHE A 92 8.35 -5.54 -12.67
C PHE A 92 7.60 -5.10 -11.41
N LEU A 93 6.62 -4.20 -11.54
CA LEU A 93 5.78 -3.74 -10.42
C LEU A 93 5.00 -4.90 -9.79
N ARG A 94 4.32 -5.72 -10.60
CA ARG A 94 3.60 -6.92 -10.14
C ARG A 94 4.49 -7.86 -9.34
N GLN A 95 5.72 -8.11 -9.81
CA GLN A 95 6.65 -9.01 -9.13
C GLN A 95 7.08 -8.44 -7.78
N ARG A 96 7.21 -7.12 -7.66
CA ARG A 96 7.49 -6.47 -6.38
C ARG A 96 6.37 -6.66 -5.37
N GLU A 97 5.10 -6.61 -5.79
CA GLU A 97 3.99 -6.80 -4.84
C GLU A 97 3.97 -8.24 -4.29
N ILE A 98 4.43 -9.22 -5.07
CA ILE A 98 4.65 -10.59 -4.56
C ILE A 98 5.74 -10.60 -3.48
N VAL A 99 6.84 -9.88 -3.69
CA VAL A 99 7.93 -9.78 -2.72
C VAL A 99 7.47 -9.02 -1.48
N HIS A 100 6.79 -7.88 -1.61
CA HIS A 100 6.25 -7.12 -0.49
C HIS A 100 5.28 -7.97 0.33
N PHE A 101 4.34 -8.67 -0.32
CA PHE A 101 3.42 -9.58 0.35
C PHE A 101 4.16 -10.65 1.17
N GLN A 102 5.19 -11.27 0.61
CA GLN A 102 5.99 -12.25 1.33
C GLN A 102 6.70 -11.63 2.54
N ARG A 103 7.29 -10.44 2.39
CA ARG A 103 7.99 -9.75 3.48
C ARG A 103 7.06 -9.28 4.59
N PHE A 104 5.87 -8.77 4.26
CA PHE A 104 4.87 -8.46 5.27
C PHE A 104 4.36 -9.72 5.99
N GLY A 105 4.24 -10.85 5.27
CA GLY A 105 3.87 -12.12 5.88
C GLY A 105 4.92 -12.66 6.86
N GLU A 106 6.21 -12.56 6.50
CA GLU A 106 7.33 -12.86 7.39
C GLU A 106 7.33 -11.94 8.63
N ALA A 107 7.13 -10.64 8.42
CA ALA A 107 7.06 -9.66 9.51
C ALA A 107 5.88 -9.92 10.44
N LEU A 108 4.71 -10.26 9.89
CA LEU A 108 3.50 -10.59 10.67
C LEU A 108 3.76 -11.77 11.59
N ARG A 109 4.39 -12.83 11.07
CA ARG A 109 4.77 -13.99 11.89
C ARG A 109 5.71 -13.58 13.02
N GLY A 110 6.77 -12.82 12.71
CA GLY A 110 7.74 -12.37 13.72
C GLY A 110 7.10 -11.51 14.81
N VAL A 111 6.18 -10.62 14.45
CA VAL A 111 5.41 -9.81 15.42
C VAL A 111 4.52 -10.69 16.30
N GLN A 112 3.81 -11.65 15.71
CA GLN A 112 2.96 -12.57 16.48
C GLN A 112 3.76 -13.41 17.46
N ASP A 113 4.90 -13.97 17.01
CA ASP A 113 5.81 -14.72 17.88
C ASP A 113 6.31 -13.85 19.04
N LYS A 114 6.73 -12.61 18.74
CA LYS A 114 7.21 -11.67 19.75
C LYS A 114 6.14 -11.30 20.79
N LEU A 115 4.90 -11.13 20.35
CA LEU A 115 3.78 -10.80 21.24
C LEU A 115 3.34 -12.01 22.08
N ALA A 116 3.56 -13.24 21.58
CA ALA A 116 3.29 -14.48 22.31
C ALA A 116 4.38 -14.83 23.35
N GLU A 117 5.55 -14.18 23.32
CA GLU A 117 6.61 -14.43 24.28
C GLU A 117 6.16 -14.14 25.73
N LYS A 118 6.44 -15.09 26.64
CA LYS A 118 6.23 -14.88 28.07
C LYS A 118 7.21 -13.82 28.57
N LYS A 119 6.68 -12.74 29.14
CA LYS A 119 7.49 -11.73 29.82
C LYS A 119 7.93 -12.27 31.18
N PHE A 120 9.20 -12.61 31.32
CA PHE A 120 9.78 -12.94 32.62
C PHE A 120 10.17 -11.66 33.33
N TYR A 121 9.39 -11.29 34.34
CA TYR A 121 9.79 -10.27 35.30
C TYR A 121 10.51 -10.99 36.44
N MET A 122 11.81 -10.73 36.62
CA MET A 122 12.45 -11.10 37.88
C MET A 122 11.81 -10.24 38.96
N ALA A 123 10.91 -10.83 39.74
CA ALA A 123 10.55 -10.27 41.03
C ALA A 123 11.84 -10.23 41.85
N SER A 124 12.44 -9.05 42.00
CA SER A 124 13.41 -8.84 43.06
C SER A 124 12.69 -9.18 44.35
N CYS A 125 13.03 -10.34 44.89
CA CYS A 125 12.55 -10.82 46.18
C CYS A 125 13.09 -9.86 47.24
N ASN A 126 12.34 -8.79 47.55
CA ASN A 126 12.47 -8.10 48.82
C ASN A 126 11.26 -8.49 49.66
N LYS A 127 11.37 -9.67 50.27
CA LYS A 127 10.41 -10.20 51.23
C LYS A 127 10.58 -9.47 52.57
N GLN A 128 10.40 -8.15 52.57
CA GLN A 128 10.23 -7.31 53.76
C GLN A 128 9.88 -5.88 53.30
N MET A 129 8.81 -5.32 53.87
CA MET A 129 8.26 -3.97 53.67
C MET A 129 7.03 -3.83 52.77
N CYS A 130 5.96 -4.58 53.04
CA CYS A 130 4.59 -4.07 52.91
C CYS A 130 3.75 -4.60 54.08
N ASN A 131 4.13 -4.25 55.30
CA ASN A 131 3.19 -4.14 56.41
C ASN A 131 3.02 -2.64 56.64
N SER A 132 1.96 -2.05 56.09
CA SER A 132 1.15 -1.00 56.72
C SER A 132 0.17 -0.38 55.71
N ASN A 133 -1.10 -0.57 56.03
CA ASN A 133 -2.26 0.28 55.72
C ASN A 133 -2.82 0.26 54.29
N ASP A 134 -3.81 -0.62 54.16
CA ASP A 134 -5.07 -0.33 53.48
C ASP A 134 -5.54 1.12 53.72
N ASN A 135 -5.70 1.88 52.64
CA ASN A 135 -6.84 2.78 52.39
C ASN A 135 -6.58 3.63 51.15
N CYS A 136 -7.30 3.34 50.06
CA CYS A 136 -7.69 4.36 49.10
C CYS A 136 -9.17 4.13 48.74
N ASN A 137 -10.00 5.06 49.21
CA ASN A 137 -11.33 5.38 48.67
C ASN A 137 -11.19 5.96 47.26
#